data_AF-X1HXL3-F1
#
_entry.id   AF-X1HXL3-F1
#
_cell.length_a   1.000
_cell.length_b   1.000
_cell.length_c   1.000
_cell.angle_alpha   90.00
_cell.angle_beta   90.00
_cell.angle_gamma   90.00
#
_symmetry.space_group_name_H-M   'P 1'
#
loop_
_entity.id
_entity.type
_entity.pdbx_description
1 polymer ?
#
loop_
_entity_poly.entity_id
_entity_poly.type
_entity_poly.pdbx_seq_one_letter_code
_entity_poly.pdbx_strand_id
1 'polypeptide(L)' 'PAAIKSCKELLRKVSEMSIEEAKKYTAEVIAQLRISEEGQEGMNAFLEKRKPKWNK' A
#
# COMPACT_ATOMS: atom_id res chain seq x y z
N PRO A 1 -2.61 9.53 4.81
CA PRO A 1 -1.87 8.25 4.58
C PRO A 1 -1.70 7.96 3.08
N ALA A 2 -0.48 7.70 2.65
CA ALA A 2 -0.12 7.33 1.29
C ALA A 2 -0.81 6.02 0.87
N ALA A 3 -1.00 5.08 1.80
CA ALA A 3 -1.67 3.81 1.51
C ALA A 3 -3.09 4.02 0.93
N ILE A 4 -3.88 4.93 1.51
CA ILE A 4 -5.25 5.23 1.03
C ILE A 4 -5.22 5.86 -0.36
N LYS A 5 -4.24 6.75 -0.61
CA LYS A 5 -4.05 7.39 -1.91
C LYS A 5 -3.74 6.33 -2.98
N SER A 6 -2.77 5.45 -2.71
CA SER A 6 -2.38 4.38 -3.62
C SER A 6 -3.52 3.40 -3.88
N CYS A 7 -4.35 3.07 -2.89
CA CYS A 7 -5.55 2.25 -3.10
C CYS A 7 -6.53 2.89 -4.09
N LYS A 8 -6.76 4.21 -3.98
CA LYS A 8 -7.65 4.94 -4.92
C LYS A 8 -7.08 5.02 -6.34
N GLU A 9 -5.76 5.10 -6.47
CA GLU A 9 -5.10 5.06 -7.78
C GLU A 9 -5.16 3.66 -8.40
N LEU A 10 -4.95 2.63 -7.59
CA LEU A 10 -5.02 1.24 -8.01
C LEU A 10 -6.42 0.88 -8.53
N LEU A 11 -7.48 1.31 -7.85
CA LEU A 11 -8.86 1.09 -8.31
C LEU A 11 -9.14 1.66 -9.70
N ARG A 12 -8.57 2.83 -10.03
CA ARG A 12 -8.76 3.47 -11.35
C ARG A 12 -7.95 2.78 -12.45
N LYS A 13 -6.75 2.31 -12.13
CA LYS A 13 -5.84 1.71 -13.11
C LYS A 13 -6.21 0.26 -13.42
N VAL A 14 -6.59 -0.51 -12.40
CA VAL A 14 -6.90 -1.94 -12.57
C VAL A 14 -8.12 -2.17 -13.46
N SER A 15 -9.09 -1.26 -13.49
CA SER A 15 -10.27 -1.39 -14.36
C SER A 15 -9.95 -1.33 -15.86
N GLU A 16 -8.78 -0.81 -16.22
CA GLU A 16 -8.33 -0.67 -17.62
C GLU A 16 -7.35 -1.78 -18.03
N MET A 17 -7.00 -2.69 -17.11
CA MET A 17 -6.00 -3.75 -17.31
C MET A 17 -6.66 -5.10 -17.53
N SER A 18 -5.98 -5.98 -18.28
CA SER A 18 -6.30 -7.41 -18.25
C SER A 18 -5.98 -8.01 -16.86
N ILE A 19 -6.53 -9.18 -16.55
CA ILE A 19 -6.29 -9.85 -15.27
C ILE A 19 -4.80 -10.12 -15.03
N GLU A 20 -4.05 -10.53 -16.06
CA GLU A 20 -2.62 -10.84 -15.91
C GLU A 20 -1.78 -9.57 -15.68
N GLU A 21 -2.09 -8.48 -16.37
CA GLU A 21 -1.46 -7.18 -16.13
C GLU A 21 -1.78 -6.65 -14.73
N ALA A 22 -3.05 -6.74 -14.31
CA ALA A 22 -3.49 -6.32 -12.99
C ALA A 22 -2.78 -7.11 -11.89
N LYS A 23 -2.61 -8.43 -12.04
CA LYS A 23 -1.85 -9.26 -11.07
C LYS A 23 -0.41 -8.75 -10.91
N LYS A 24 0.31 -8.56 -12.02
CA LYS A 24 1.69 -8.10 -11.98
C LYS A 24 1.80 -6.69 -11.37
N TYR A 25 0.98 -5.77 -11.86
CA TYR A 25 0.97 -4.37 -11.40
C TYR A 25 0.64 -4.27 -9.91
N THR A 26 -0.40 -4.97 -9.45
CA THR A 26 -0.79 -4.92 -8.02
C THR A 26 0.27 -5.54 -7.11
N ALA A 27 0.93 -6.63 -7.53
CA ALA A 27 2.04 -7.21 -6.77
C ALA A 27 3.20 -6.23 -6.61
N GLU A 28 3.59 -5.53 -7.68
CA GLU A 28 4.63 -4.49 -7.65
C GLU A 28 4.26 -3.34 -6.70
N VAL A 29 3.03 -2.83 -6.80
CA VAL A 29 2.53 -1.75 -5.93
C VAL A 29 2.52 -2.18 -4.45
N ILE A 30 2.04 -3.39 -4.15
CA ILE A 30 2.03 -3.93 -2.78
C ILE A 30 3.46 -4.04 -2.24
N ALA A 31 4.40 -4.55 -3.03
CA ALA A 31 5.80 -4.67 -2.63
C ALA A 31 6.41 -3.31 -2.31
N GLN A 32 6.19 -2.30 -3.17
CA GLN A 32 6.68 -0.93 -2.95
C GLN A 32 6.07 -0.29 -1.69
N LEU A 33 4.75 -0.42 -1.49
CA LEU A 33 4.08 0.11 -0.31
C LEU A 33 4.58 -0.55 0.98
N ARG A 34 4.89 -1.84 0.95
CA ARG A 34 5.39 -2.61 2.10
C ARG A 34 6.77 -2.15 2.57
N ILE A 35 7.65 -1.76 1.65
CA ILE A 35 9.01 -1.30 1.97
C ILE A 35 9.09 0.21 2.26
N SER A 36 8.01 0.96 2.00
CA SER A 36 7.94 2.39 2.28
C SER A 36 8.01 2.71 3.78
N GLU A 37 8.38 3.95 4.12
CA GLU A 37 8.42 4.42 5.52
C GLU A 37 7.08 4.24 6.24
N GLU A 38 5.97 4.57 5.58
CA GLU A 38 4.62 4.38 6.13
C GLU A 38 4.30 2.89 6.34
N GLY A 39 4.69 2.03 5.39
CA GLY A 39 4.51 0.58 5.50
C GLY A 39 5.31 -0.03 6.65
N GLN A 40 6.58 0.37 6.79
CA GLN A 40 7.47 -0.09 7.87
C GLN A 40 6.99 0.40 9.24
N GLU A 41 6.66 1.68 9.37
CA GLU A 41 6.11 2.23 10.60
C GLU A 41 4.81 1.53 11.01
N GLY A 42 4.01 1.08 10.04
CA GLY A 42 2.73 0.44 10.33
C GLY A 42 2.89 -0.97 10.85
N MET A 43 3.81 -1.71 10.24
CA MET A 43 4.19 -3.02 10.74
C MET A 43 4.80 -2.91 12.13
N ASN A 44 5.73 -1.97 12.34
CA ASN A 44 6.36 -1.77 13.64
C ASN A 44 5.36 -1.36 14.72
N ALA A 45 4.48 -0.40 14.43
CA ALA A 45 3.43 0.04 15.35
C ALA A 45 2.47 -1.11 15.73
N PHE A 46 2.12 -1.97 14.76
CA PHE A 46 1.31 -3.16 15.00
C PHE A 46 2.03 -4.14 15.94
N LEU A 47 3.30 -4.47 15.65
CA LEU A 47 4.10 -5.39 16.46
C LEU A 47 4.33 -4.86 17.89
N GLU A 48 4.57 -3.56 18.02
CA GLU A 48 4.78 -2.87 19.29
C GLU A 48 3.47 -2.51 20.03
N LYS A 49 2.30 -2.85 19.46
CA LYS A 49 0.97 -2.55 20.02
C LYS A 49 0.76 -1.08 20.36
N ARG A 50 1.29 -0.17 19.53
CA ARG A 50 1.17 1.28 19.67
C ARG A 50 0.45 1.90 18.49
N LYS A 51 0.04 3.16 18.64
CA LYS A 51 -0.46 3.93 17.50
C LYS A 51 0.70 4.28 16.54
N PRO A 52 0.47 4.22 15.23
CA PRO A 52 1.45 4.65 14.26
C PRO A 52 1.60 6.18 14.21
N LYS A 53 2.79 6.66 13.87
CA LYS A 53 3.19 8.08 13.96
C LYS A 53 2.64 8.99 12.86
N TRP A 54 2.02 8.45 11.81
CA TRP A 54 1.46 9.26 10.70
C TRP A 54 0.09 9.88 11.00
N ASN A 55 -0.48 9.65 12.20
CA ASN A 55 -1.75 10.23 12.66
C ASN A 55 -1.54 11.43 13.62
N LYS A 56 -0.50 12.24 13.40
CA LYS A 56 -0.39 13.57 14.04
C LYS A 56 -1.15 14.60 13.23
#